data_AF-A0A1B9YCW2-F1
#
_entry.id   AF-A0A1B9YCW2-F1
#
_cell.length_a   1.000
_cell.length_b   1.000
_cell.length_c   1.000
_cell.angle_alpha   90.00
_cell.angle_beta   90.00
_cell.angle_gamma   90.00
#
_symmetry.space_group_name_H-M   'P 1'
#
loop_
_entity.id
_entity.type
_entity.pdbx_description
1 polymer ?
#
loop_
_entity_poly.entity_id
_entity_poly.type
_entity_poly.pdbx_seq_one_letter_code
_entity_poly.pdbx_strand_id
1 'polypeptide(L)'
;MKKLGEYRKLLEVDKNVTLKELKTIYRNTMKDTHPDKFINDEEGKLEAEEKSKSVIEAYHFLVSINPETQEKYKEEYTETITKSNIQDFYLEKSVLTVQHLNGNMYEYIGVPRNTYIKMINSDSPSRFARRHIYGSFVYRKSGEAMAD
;
A
#
# COMPACT_ATOMS: atom_id res chain seq x y z
N MET A 1 7.38 -0.19 -7.36
CA MET A 1 6.08 -0.61 -6.84
C MET A 1 5.27 -1.20 -7.98
N LYS A 2 4.86 -2.45 -7.83
CA LYS A 2 3.92 -3.12 -8.74
C LYS A 2 2.54 -2.48 -8.61
N LYS A 3 1.67 -2.66 -9.60
CA LYS A 3 0.27 -2.21 -9.51
C LYS A 3 -0.50 -3.08 -8.50
N LEU A 4 -1.54 -2.54 -7.87
CA LEU A 4 -2.42 -3.30 -6.96
C LEU A 4 -2.87 -4.65 -7.54
N GLY A 5 -3.25 -4.68 -8.81
CA GLY A 5 -3.66 -5.92 -9.49
C GLY A 5 -2.54 -6.95 -9.64
N GLU A 6 -1.29 -6.52 -9.75
CA GLU A 6 -0.13 -7.40 -9.85
C GLU A 6 0.21 -8.04 -8.50
N TYR A 7 0.08 -7.30 -7.38
CA TYR A 7 0.25 -7.89 -6.05
C TYR A 7 -0.81 -8.95 -5.74
N ARG A 8 -2.08 -8.68 -6.09
CA ARG A 8 -3.15 -9.67 -5.95
C ARG A 8 -2.90 -10.93 -6.77
N LYS A 9 -2.49 -10.77 -8.03
CA LYS A 9 -2.13 -11.90 -8.90
C LYS A 9 -0.93 -12.68 -8.36
N LEU A 10 0.09 -11.99 -7.84
CA LEU A 10 1.29 -12.63 -7.31
C LEU A 10 0.99 -13.56 -6.12
N LEU A 11 0.07 -13.16 -5.24
CA LEU A 11 -0.33 -13.97 -4.09
C LEU A 11 -1.55 -14.86 -4.36
N GLU A 12 -2.10 -14.82 -5.58
CA GLU A 12 -3.31 -15.55 -5.97
C GLU A 12 -4.53 -15.23 -5.10
N VAL A 13 -4.69 -13.96 -4.73
CA VAL A 13 -5.77 -13.47 -3.86
C VAL A 13 -6.68 -12.48 -4.58
N ASP A 14 -7.92 -12.38 -4.10
CA ASP A 14 -8.89 -11.41 -4.59
C ASP A 14 -8.91 -10.12 -3.72
N LYS A 15 -9.94 -9.29 -3.93
CA LYS A 15 -10.12 -8.02 -3.19
C LYS A 15 -10.66 -8.18 -1.77
N ASN A 16 -11.23 -9.33 -1.45
CA ASN A 16 -11.89 -9.67 -0.18
C ASN A 16 -10.99 -10.51 0.73
N VAL A 17 -9.75 -10.79 0.32
CA VAL A 17 -8.78 -11.54 1.13
C VAL A 17 -8.66 -10.98 2.54
N THR A 18 -8.70 -11.88 3.52
CA THR A 18 -8.57 -11.55 4.95
C THR A 18 -7.11 -11.40 5.35
N LEU A 19 -6.86 -10.71 6.47
CA LEU A 19 -5.50 -10.64 7.04
C LEU A 19 -4.95 -12.02 7.41
N LYS A 20 -5.83 -12.93 7.85
CA LYS A 20 -5.46 -14.31 8.19
C LYS A 20 -4.97 -15.09 6.97
N GLU A 21 -5.63 -14.95 5.84
CA GLU A 21 -5.23 -15.60 4.58
C GLU A 21 -3.91 -15.03 4.07
N LEU A 22 -3.76 -13.71 4.04
CA LEU A 22 -2.48 -13.06 3.68
C LEU A 22 -1.32 -13.55 4.55
N LYS A 23 -1.53 -13.65 5.87
CA LYS A 23 -0.53 -14.14 6.82
C LYS A 23 -0.19 -15.61 6.58
N THR A 24 -1.17 -16.43 6.19
CA THR A 24 -0.97 -17.84 5.86
C THR A 24 -0.14 -17.99 4.59
N ILE A 25 -0.48 -17.25 3.53
CA ILE A 25 0.27 -17.24 2.26
C ILE A 25 1.72 -16.84 2.51
N TYR A 26 1.93 -15.73 3.23
CA TYR A 26 3.27 -15.25 3.58
C TYR A 26 4.11 -16.33 4.27
N ARG A 27 3.57 -16.96 5.32
CA ARG A 27 4.27 -18.01 6.07
C ARG A 27 4.60 -19.23 5.23
N ASN A 28 3.68 -19.65 4.36
CA ASN A 28 3.91 -20.79 3.47
C ASN A 28 5.00 -20.46 2.46
N THR A 29 4.96 -19.29 1.83
CA THR A 29 5.99 -18.88 0.88
C THR A 29 7.36 -18.78 1.52
N MET A 30 7.49 -18.21 2.72
CA MET A 30 8.78 -18.15 3.42
C MET A 30 9.35 -19.53 3.75
N LYS A 31 8.50 -20.52 4.03
CA LYS A 31 8.92 -21.93 4.19
C LYS A 31 9.38 -22.54 2.87
N ASP A 32 8.80 -22.14 1.75
CA ASP A 32 9.12 -22.66 0.43
C ASP A 32 10.37 -22.05 -0.18
N THR A 33 10.69 -20.82 0.20
CA THR A 33 11.90 -20.11 -0.24
C THR A 33 13.04 -20.17 0.78
N HIS A 34 12.97 -21.06 1.78
CA HIS A 34 14.02 -21.16 2.80
C HIS A 34 15.33 -21.69 2.19
N PRO A 35 16.50 -21.09 2.49
CA PRO A 35 17.79 -21.47 1.87
C PRO A 35 18.14 -22.94 2.06
N ASP A 36 17.76 -23.56 3.19
CA ASP A 36 17.98 -24.99 3.44
C ASP A 36 17.34 -25.93 2.39
N LYS A 37 16.39 -25.44 1.58
CA LYS A 37 15.78 -26.23 0.49
C LYS A 37 16.62 -26.27 -0.80
N PHE A 38 17.67 -25.44 -0.92
CA PHE A 38 18.43 -25.22 -2.16
C PHE A 38 19.93 -25.59 -2.00
N ILE A 39 20.21 -26.73 -1.38
CA ILE A 39 21.59 -27.20 -1.18
C ILE A 39 22.22 -27.58 -2.52
N ASN A 40 23.34 -26.93 -2.88
CA ASN A 40 24.06 -27.08 -4.15
C ASN A 40 23.26 -26.62 -5.40
N ASP A 41 22.25 -25.77 -5.21
CA ASP A 41 21.45 -25.19 -6.29
C ASP A 41 21.46 -23.65 -6.18
N GLU A 42 22.51 -23.04 -6.73
CA GLU A 42 22.68 -21.58 -6.69
C GLU A 42 21.63 -20.84 -7.55
N GLU A 43 21.17 -21.47 -8.64
CA GLU A 43 20.12 -20.90 -9.50
C GLU A 43 18.78 -20.88 -8.78
N GLY A 44 18.37 -22.02 -8.20
CA GLY A 44 17.13 -22.10 -7.42
C GLY A 44 17.14 -21.21 -6.17
N LYS A 45 18.30 -21.03 -5.54
CA LYS A 45 18.46 -20.09 -4.41
C LYS A 45 18.24 -18.64 -4.82
N LEU A 46 18.78 -18.21 -5.96
CA LEU A 46 18.60 -16.85 -6.48
C LEU A 46 17.13 -16.59 -6.87
N GLU A 47 16.50 -17.55 -7.55
CA GLU A 47 15.07 -17.46 -7.87
C GLU A 47 14.19 -17.39 -6.61
N ALA A 48 14.51 -18.19 -5.58
CA ALA A 48 13.80 -18.18 -4.31
C ALA A 48 13.94 -16.84 -3.58
N GLU A 49 15.12 -16.22 -3.63
CA GLU A 49 15.36 -14.89 -3.05
C GLU A 49 14.51 -13.82 -3.75
N GLU A 50 14.54 -13.76 -5.08
CA GLU A 50 13.74 -12.80 -5.86
C GLU A 50 12.23 -12.97 -5.63
N LYS A 51 11.77 -14.23 -5.57
CA LYS A 51 10.38 -14.57 -5.27
C LYS A 51 10.00 -14.12 -3.86
N SER A 52 10.84 -14.42 -2.86
CA SER A 52 10.58 -14.06 -1.47
C SER A 52 10.45 -12.54 -1.30
N LYS A 53 11.36 -11.75 -1.91
CA LYS A 53 11.32 -10.29 -1.90
C LYS A 53 10.03 -9.74 -2.50
N SER A 54 9.63 -10.28 -3.66
CA SER A 54 8.38 -9.89 -4.31
C SER A 54 7.15 -10.19 -3.46
N VAL A 55 7.15 -11.33 -2.76
CA VAL A 55 6.04 -11.77 -1.89
C VAL A 55 5.98 -10.96 -0.60
N ILE A 56 7.13 -10.64 0.01
CA ILE A 56 7.22 -9.73 1.17
C ILE A 56 6.61 -8.38 0.81
N GLU A 57 7.03 -7.78 -0.30
CA GLU A 57 6.51 -6.49 -0.77
C GLU A 57 4.99 -6.55 -0.99
N ALA A 58 4.50 -7.58 -1.67
CA ALA A 58 3.07 -7.78 -1.94
C ALA A 58 2.26 -7.96 -0.66
N TYR A 59 2.77 -8.76 0.28
CA TYR A 59 2.14 -9.03 1.56
C TYR A 59 1.96 -7.73 2.35
N HIS A 60 3.04 -6.98 2.61
CA HIS A 60 2.96 -5.74 3.37
C HIS A 60 2.07 -4.70 2.67
N PHE A 61 2.14 -4.62 1.33
CA PHE A 61 1.26 -3.74 0.58
C PHE A 61 -0.22 -4.10 0.76
N LEU A 62 -0.60 -5.36 0.52
CA LEU A 62 -2.00 -5.80 0.61
C LEU A 62 -2.54 -5.74 2.05
N VAL A 63 -1.71 -6.03 3.04
CA VAL A 63 -2.05 -5.84 4.45
C VAL A 63 -2.31 -4.36 4.74
N SER A 64 -1.46 -3.45 4.26
CA SER A 64 -1.60 -2.01 4.53
C SER A 64 -2.89 -1.39 3.97
N ILE A 65 -3.44 -1.93 2.88
CA ILE A 65 -4.69 -1.46 2.27
C ILE A 65 -5.92 -2.29 2.68
N ASN A 66 -5.73 -3.33 3.49
CA ASN A 66 -6.81 -4.26 3.84
C ASN A 66 -7.89 -3.53 4.67
N PRO A 67 -9.19 -3.80 4.45
CA PRO A 67 -10.27 -3.19 5.24
C PRO A 67 -10.11 -3.37 6.76
N GLU A 68 -9.63 -4.53 7.23
CA GLU A 68 -9.39 -4.78 8.65
C GLU A 68 -8.31 -3.83 9.21
N THR A 69 -7.23 -3.60 8.45
CA THR A 69 -6.18 -2.63 8.79
C THR A 69 -6.74 -1.21 8.77
N GLN A 70 -7.54 -0.86 7.76
CA GLN A 70 -8.11 0.48 7.63
C GLN A 70 -9.07 0.82 8.76
N GLU A 71 -9.86 -0.14 9.24
CA GLU A 71 -10.77 0.08 10.36
C GLU A 71 -10.00 0.42 11.65
N LYS A 72 -8.84 -0.21 11.88
CA LYS A 72 -7.96 0.10 13.03
C LYS A 72 -7.47 1.56 13.04
N TYR A 73 -7.18 2.13 11.87
CA TYR A 73 -6.63 3.49 11.74
C TYR A 73 -7.69 4.53 11.34
N LYS A 74 -8.96 4.15 11.31
CA LYS A 74 -10.05 4.98 10.77
C LYS A 74 -10.23 6.29 11.52
N GLU A 75 -10.12 6.27 12.84
CA GLU A 75 -10.25 7.48 13.67
C GLU A 75 -9.14 8.48 13.35
N GLU A 76 -7.88 8.04 13.39
CA GLU A 76 -6.70 8.86 13.04
C GLU A 76 -6.77 9.40 11.61
N TYR A 77 -7.17 8.53 10.66
CA TYR A 77 -7.36 8.92 9.28
C TYR A 77 -8.42 10.01 9.15
N THR A 78 -9.61 9.79 9.72
CA THR A 78 -10.74 10.73 9.68
C THR A 78 -10.37 12.07 10.31
N GLU A 79 -9.69 12.04 11.45
CA GLU A 79 -9.20 13.25 12.10
C GLU A 79 -8.23 14.01 11.20
N THR A 80 -7.25 13.31 10.61
CA THR A 80 -6.23 13.93 9.75
C THR A 80 -6.86 14.57 8.52
N ILE A 81 -7.69 13.85 7.76
CA ILE A 81 -8.27 14.39 6.52
C ILE A 81 -9.31 15.51 6.76
N THR A 82 -9.88 15.56 7.97
CA THR A 82 -10.88 16.57 8.34
C THR A 82 -10.23 17.83 8.90
N LYS A 83 -9.28 17.68 9.83
CA LYS A 83 -8.73 18.79 10.63
C LYS A 83 -7.39 19.30 10.15
N SER A 84 -6.59 18.47 9.47
CA SER A 84 -5.22 18.82 9.08
C SER A 84 -5.14 19.21 7.60
N ASN A 85 -4.58 20.38 7.31
CA ASN A 85 -4.33 20.79 5.93
C ASN A 85 -3.15 20.00 5.32
N ILE A 86 -3.16 19.91 3.99
CA ILE A 86 -2.05 19.34 3.22
C ILE A 86 -0.84 20.26 3.33
N GLN A 87 0.30 19.68 3.70
CA GLN A 87 1.60 20.31 3.70
C GLN A 87 2.26 20.20 2.33
N ASP A 88 2.31 19.00 1.79
CA ASP A 88 2.90 18.70 0.49
C ASP A 88 2.24 17.45 -0.12
N PHE A 89 2.34 17.30 -1.44
CA PHE A 89 1.82 16.14 -2.15
C PHE A 89 2.50 15.93 -3.50
N TYR A 90 2.65 14.68 -3.91
CA TYR A 90 3.21 14.32 -5.21
C TYR A 90 2.59 13.05 -5.78
N LEU A 91 2.66 12.87 -7.10
CA LEU A 91 2.19 11.67 -7.80
C LEU A 91 3.36 10.90 -8.40
N GLU A 92 3.54 9.64 -8.00
CA GLU A 92 4.48 8.72 -8.62
C GLU A 92 3.77 7.42 -9.00
N LYS A 93 3.92 6.93 -10.23
CA LYS A 93 3.39 5.62 -10.68
C LYS A 93 1.90 5.41 -10.35
N SER A 94 1.09 6.47 -10.48
CA SER A 94 -0.35 6.50 -10.14
C SER A 94 -0.66 6.34 -8.64
N VAL A 95 0.32 6.60 -7.78
CA VAL A 95 0.16 6.71 -6.32
C VAL A 95 0.32 8.17 -5.94
N LEU A 96 -0.74 8.76 -5.40
CA LEU A 96 -0.71 10.12 -4.86
C LEU A 96 -0.32 10.03 -3.39
N THR A 97 0.84 10.58 -3.04
CA THR A 97 1.29 10.73 -1.66
C THR A 97 0.88 12.11 -1.16
N VAL A 98 0.24 12.16 0.01
CA VAL A 98 -0.20 13.40 0.65
C VAL A 98 0.37 13.46 2.06
N GLN A 99 1.18 14.47 2.33
CA GLN A 99 1.66 14.82 3.66
C GLN A 99 0.75 15.87 4.29
N HIS A 100 0.34 15.66 5.52
CA HIS A 100 -0.47 16.60 6.30
C HIS A 100 0.38 17.32 7.35
N LEU A 101 -0.04 18.51 7.77
CA LEU A 101 0.69 19.35 8.74
C LEU A 101 0.84 18.72 10.14
N ASN A 102 0.03 17.70 10.46
CA ASN A 102 0.14 16.92 11.70
C ASN A 102 1.17 15.79 11.59
N GLY A 103 1.98 15.75 10.53
CA GLY A 103 3.03 14.76 10.31
C GLY A 103 2.56 13.47 9.64
N ASN A 104 1.24 13.22 9.61
CA ASN A 104 0.69 12.02 8.98
C ASN A 104 0.78 12.08 7.46
N MET A 105 1.09 10.94 6.85
CA MET A 105 1.21 10.79 5.41
C MET A 105 0.35 9.62 4.92
N TYR A 106 -0.37 9.83 3.81
CA TYR A 106 -1.21 8.81 3.20
C TYR A 106 -0.92 8.68 1.72
N GLU A 107 -1.01 7.46 1.22
CA GLU A 107 -0.91 7.14 -0.20
C GLU A 107 -2.29 6.75 -0.73
N TYR A 108 -2.64 7.25 -1.91
CA TYR A 108 -3.87 6.95 -2.63
C TYR A 108 -3.54 6.25 -3.95
N ILE A 109 -4.04 5.03 -4.12
CA ILE A 109 -3.64 4.10 -5.17
C ILE A 109 -4.55 4.26 -6.39
N GLY A 110 -3.93 4.36 -7.57
CA GLY A 110 -4.63 4.42 -8.85
C GLY A 110 -5.19 5.80 -9.18
N VAL A 111 -4.65 6.86 -8.58
CA VAL A 111 -5.07 8.24 -8.87
C VAL A 111 -4.69 8.60 -10.31
N PRO A 112 -5.66 8.96 -11.18
CA PRO A 112 -5.36 9.36 -12.56
C PRO A 112 -4.54 10.64 -12.61
N ARG A 113 -3.60 10.72 -13.56
CA ARG A 113 -2.76 11.91 -13.76
C ARG A 113 -3.60 13.18 -13.94
N ASN A 114 -4.73 13.10 -14.63
CA ASN A 114 -5.63 14.26 -14.82
C ASN A 114 -6.24 14.76 -13.50
N THR A 115 -6.53 13.87 -12.56
CA THR A 115 -7.02 14.24 -11.22
C THR A 115 -5.93 14.99 -10.45
N TYR A 116 -4.69 14.51 -10.51
CA TYR A 116 -3.54 15.19 -9.90
C TYR A 116 -3.27 16.58 -10.49
N ILE A 117 -3.30 16.73 -11.83
CA ILE A 117 -3.15 18.05 -12.47
C ILE A 117 -4.24 19.03 -11.99
N LYS A 118 -5.49 18.57 -11.86
CA LYS A 118 -6.57 19.39 -11.32
C LYS A 118 -6.34 19.78 -9.86
N MET A 119 -5.76 18.88 -9.05
CA MET A 119 -5.40 19.16 -7.67
C MET A 119 -4.33 20.25 -7.55
N ILE A 120 -3.25 20.15 -8.33
CA ILE A 120 -2.17 21.16 -8.36
C ILE A 120 -2.70 22.54 -8.71
N ASN A 121 -3.60 22.62 -9.70
CA ASN A 121 -4.15 23.89 -10.19
C ASN A 121 -5.38 24.37 -9.40
N SER A 122 -5.76 23.70 -8.31
CA SER A 122 -6.92 24.10 -7.51
C SER A 122 -6.56 25.20 -6.51
N ASP A 123 -7.53 26.07 -6.20
CA ASP A 123 -7.34 27.13 -5.19
C ASP A 123 -6.96 26.59 -3.80
N SER A 124 -7.31 25.34 -3.51
CA SER A 124 -6.96 24.68 -2.26
C SER A 124 -6.84 23.17 -2.46
N PRO A 125 -5.61 22.62 -2.47
CA PRO A 125 -5.37 21.19 -2.53
C PRO A 125 -6.11 20.42 -1.44
N SER A 126 -6.16 20.95 -0.21
CA SER A 126 -6.92 20.34 0.89
C SER A 126 -8.42 20.25 0.59
N ARG A 127 -9.03 21.30 0.04
CA ARG A 127 -10.46 21.28 -0.35
C ARG A 127 -10.70 20.33 -1.51
N PHE A 128 -9.79 20.31 -2.50
CA PHE A 128 -9.86 19.40 -3.63
C PHE A 128 -9.79 17.94 -3.17
N ALA A 129 -8.84 17.61 -2.29
CA ALA A 129 -8.66 16.26 -1.80
C ALA A 129 -9.88 15.73 -1.03
N ARG A 130 -10.50 16.55 -0.17
CA ARG A 130 -11.77 16.19 0.52
C ARG A 130 -12.92 15.86 -0.42
N ARG A 131 -12.95 16.47 -1.62
CA ARG A 131 -14.05 16.27 -2.59
C ARG A 131 -13.79 15.17 -3.59
N HIS A 132 -12.53 14.91 -3.92
CA HIS A 132 -12.18 14.12 -5.10
C HIS A 132 -11.17 13.01 -4.86
N ILE A 133 -10.52 12.99 -3.69
CA ILE A 133 -9.48 12.00 -3.36
C ILE A 133 -9.94 11.12 -2.20
N TYR A 134 -10.26 11.74 -1.06
CA TYR A 134 -10.60 11.01 0.16
C TYR A 134 -11.90 10.22 -0.04
N GLY A 135 -11.89 8.95 0.36
CA GLY A 135 -13.00 8.00 0.15
C GLY A 135 -13.22 7.55 -1.30
N SER A 136 -12.51 8.12 -2.29
CA SER A 136 -12.67 7.77 -3.71
C SER A 136 -11.63 6.76 -4.21
N PHE A 137 -10.52 6.61 -3.48
CA PHE A 137 -9.42 5.73 -3.84
C PHE A 137 -9.08 4.79 -2.68
N VAL A 138 -8.56 3.61 -3.03
CA VAL A 138 -7.89 2.74 -2.06
C VAL A 138 -6.71 3.53 -1.50
N TYR A 139 -6.57 3.55 -0.18
CA TYR A 139 -5.52 4.30 0.48
C TYR A 139 -4.82 3.47 1.54
N ARG A 140 -3.65 3.94 1.98
CA ARG A 140 -2.90 3.41 3.13
C ARG A 140 -2.15 4.53 3.84
N LYS A 141 -1.83 4.32 5.12
CA LYS A 141 -0.87 5.17 5.84
C LYS A 141 0.53 4.90 5.28
N SER A 142 1.27 5.94 4.95
CA SER A 142 2.67 5.85 4.54
C SER A 142 3.54 5.82 5.80
N GLY A 143 4.40 4.82 5.93
CA GLY A 143 5.52 4.89 6.89
C GLY A 143 5.34 4.25 8.27
N GLU A 144 4.29 3.49 8.57
CA GLU A 144 4.38 2.48 9.63
C GLU A 144 4.57 1.12 8.96
N ALA A 145 5.81 0.64 8.89
CA ALA A 145 6.02 -0.80 8.84
C ALA A 145 5.22 -1.37 10.02
N MET A 146 4.21 -2.19 9.75
CA MET A 146 3.45 -2.80 10.83
C MET A 146 4.46 -3.47 11.76
N ALA A 147 4.50 -3.03 13.02
CA ALA A 147 5.27 -3.73 14.03
C ALA A 147 4.82 -5.20 14.03
N ASP A 148 5.79 -6.10 13.87
CA ASP A 148 5.59 -7.55 13.91
C ASP A 148 4.93 -8.03 15.21
#